data_AF-A0AAJ5V6R8-F1
#
_entry.id   AF-A0AAJ5V6R8-F1
#
_cell.length_a   1.000
_cell.length_b   1.000
_cell.length_c   1.000
_cell.angle_alpha   90.00
_cell.angle_beta   90.00
_cell.angle_gamma   90.00
#
_symmetry.space_group_name_H-M   'P 1'
#
loop_
_entity.id
_entity.type
_entity.pdbx_description
1 polymer ?
#
loop_
_entity_poly.entity_id
_entity_poly.type
_entity_poly.pdbx_seq_one_letter_code
_entity_poly.pdbx_strand_id
1 'polypeptide(L)'
;MPTALVAAELATGWKGGIYVWVREALGNRWGFTAVWLQWIQNVVWFPTQLAFIAGALAFVFVDPSLSSSGFFTAVVIIVFYWGATFVTLRGGNLFAKLGSWGGILGTLLPAALLIVFGAIWVFSGEKSQVPLEASAIIPPFTGLASIVLIVSNVLAYAGMEVNAVHVNQMRIPAKAFHARCSSLPV
;
A
#
# COMPACT_ATOMS: atom_id res chain seq x y z
N MET A 1 1.18 -11.56 6.62
CA MET A 1 0.29 -12.39 7.48
C MET A 1 0.73 -12.40 8.94
N PRO A 2 1.96 -12.79 9.33
CA PRO A 2 2.34 -12.88 10.75
C PRO A 2 2.26 -11.53 11.49
N THR A 3 2.73 -10.46 10.86
CA THR A 3 2.70 -9.10 11.42
C THR A 3 1.29 -8.59 11.68
N ALA A 4 0.35 -8.89 10.79
CA ALA A 4 -1.06 -8.49 10.93
C ALA A 4 -1.76 -9.24 12.08
N LEU A 5 -1.46 -10.53 12.28
CA LEU A 5 -2.02 -11.31 13.38
C LEU A 5 -1.50 -10.82 14.73
N VAL A 6 -0.19 -10.58 14.85
CA VAL A 6 0.41 -10.02 16.07
C VAL A 6 -0.13 -8.62 16.36
N ALA A 7 -0.23 -7.76 15.34
CA ALA A 7 -0.82 -6.43 15.49
C ALA A 7 -2.28 -6.50 15.93
N ALA A 8 -3.06 -7.48 15.44
CA ALA A 8 -4.45 -7.67 15.84
C ALA A 8 -4.56 -8.12 17.30
N GLU A 9 -3.75 -9.08 17.75
CA GLU A 9 -3.73 -9.52 19.16
C GLU A 9 -3.40 -8.36 20.10
N LEU A 10 -2.34 -7.60 19.77
CA LEU A 10 -1.91 -6.44 20.55
C LEU A 10 -2.97 -5.31 20.55
N ALA A 11 -3.65 -5.08 19.43
CA ALA A 11 -4.72 -4.09 19.34
C ALA A 11 -5.96 -4.45 20.19
N THR A 12 -6.23 -5.74 20.39
CA THR A 12 -7.31 -6.23 21.26
C THR A 12 -6.94 -6.26 22.74
N GLY A 13 -5.67 -6.50 23.07
CA GLY A 13 -5.17 -6.53 24.44
C GLY A 13 -4.86 -5.14 25.03
N TRP A 14 -4.40 -4.20 24.21
CA TRP A 14 -3.95 -2.88 24.66
C TRP A 14 -4.52 -1.74 23.82
N LYS A 15 -5.04 -0.71 24.49
CA LYS A 15 -5.49 0.53 23.83
C LYS A 15 -4.29 1.38 23.44
N GLY A 16 -4.03 1.48 22.14
CA GLY A 16 -2.97 2.31 21.59
C GLY A 16 -2.56 1.87 20.19
N GLY A 17 -1.42 2.39 19.73
CA GLY A 17 -0.75 1.92 18.52
C GLY A 17 0.62 1.34 18.82
N ILE A 18 1.44 1.21 17.78
CA ILE A 18 2.78 0.59 17.82
C ILE A 18 3.66 1.12 18.95
N TYR A 19 3.60 2.42 19.25
CA TYR A 19 4.32 3.01 20.39
C TYR A 19 3.95 2.32 21.71
N VAL A 20 2.65 2.18 22.01
CA VAL A 20 2.17 1.61 23.28
C VAL A 20 2.51 0.12 23.34
N TRP A 21 2.30 -0.60 22.24
CA TRP A 21 2.55 -2.05 22.18
C TRP A 21 4.03 -2.38 22.41
N VAL A 22 4.94 -1.64 21.76
CA VAL A 22 6.38 -1.87 21.91
C VAL A 22 6.89 -1.34 23.25
N ARG A 23 6.33 -0.22 23.74
CA ARG A 23 6.68 0.32 25.06
C ARG A 23 6.36 -0.66 26.17
N GLU A 24 5.19 -1.31 26.13
CA GLU A 24 4.77 -2.24 27.17
C GLU A 24 5.64 -3.50 27.20
N ALA A 25 6.10 -3.96 26.03
CA ALA A 25 6.93 -5.16 25.92
C ALA A 25 8.43 -4.91 26.18
N LEU A 26 8.97 -3.80 25.68
CA LEU A 26 10.43 -3.55 25.59
C LEU A 26 10.87 -2.24 26.27
N GLY A 27 9.94 -1.45 26.79
CA GLY A 27 10.21 -0.18 27.48
C GLY A 27 10.22 1.06 26.58
N ASN A 28 10.31 2.23 27.22
CA ASN A 28 10.10 3.55 26.58
C ASN A 28 11.02 3.83 25.38
N ARG A 29 12.31 3.47 25.46
CA ARG A 29 13.28 3.75 24.39
C ARG A 29 12.90 3.02 23.10
N TRP A 30 12.52 1.75 23.20
CA TRP A 30 12.13 0.95 22.04
C TRP A 30 10.76 1.33 21.50
N GLY A 31 9.82 1.72 22.37
CA GLY A 31 8.54 2.29 21.94
C GLY A 31 8.73 3.54 21.08
N PHE A 32 9.60 4.46 21.50
CA PHE A 32 9.93 5.65 20.73
C PHE A 32 10.58 5.30 19.38
N THR A 33 11.60 4.43 19.38
CA THR A 33 12.26 3.97 18.16
C THR A 33 11.27 3.36 17.17
N ALA A 34 10.32 2.53 17.64
CA ALA A 34 9.33 1.90 16.77
C ALA A 34 8.41 2.93 16.07
N VAL A 35 7.89 3.90 16.82
CA VAL A 35 7.07 4.97 16.22
C VAL A 35 7.88 5.88 15.30
N TRP A 36 9.16 6.11 15.63
CA TRP A 36 10.07 6.89 14.79
C TRP A 36 10.34 6.20 13.45
N LEU A 37 10.62 4.90 13.47
CA LEU A 37 10.82 4.10 12.25
C LEU A 37 9.55 4.07 11.39
N GLN A 38 8.39 3.91 12.01
CA GLN A 38 7.11 3.98 11.30
C GLN A 38 6.88 5.35 10.64
N TRP A 39 7.27 6.44 11.31
CA TRP A 39 7.19 7.78 10.74
C TRP A 39 8.13 7.95 9.54
N ILE A 40 9.41 7.58 9.68
CA ILE A 40 10.40 7.65 8.59
C ILE A 40 9.97 6.82 7.38
N GLN A 41 9.44 5.61 7.60
CA GLN A 41 8.91 4.77 6.52
C GLN A 41 7.86 5.52 5.69
N ASN A 42 6.91 6.19 6.34
CA ASN A 42 5.88 6.96 5.64
C ASN A 42 6.47 8.15 4.86
N VAL A 43 7.44 8.85 5.45
CA VAL A 43 8.13 9.98 4.79
C VAL A 43 8.81 9.56 3.49
N VAL A 44 9.38 8.36 3.43
CA VAL A 44 10.03 7.84 2.22
C VAL A 44 9.02 7.23 1.23
N TRP A 45 7.97 6.60 1.76
CA TRP A 45 6.99 5.88 0.94
C TRP A 45 6.08 6.83 0.14
N PHE A 46 5.57 7.91 0.75
CA PHE A 46 4.64 8.81 0.07
C PHE A 46 5.20 9.50 -1.18
N PRO A 47 6.42 10.10 -1.16
CA PRO A 47 7.00 10.70 -2.37
C PRO A 47 7.23 9.69 -3.49
N THR A 48 7.61 8.46 -3.13
CA THR A 48 7.81 7.37 -4.10
C THR A 48 6.51 7.04 -4.85
N GLN A 49 5.39 6.96 -4.13
CA GLN A 49 4.08 6.71 -4.76
C GLN A 49 3.60 7.91 -5.60
N LEU A 50 3.82 9.13 -5.14
CA LEU A 50 3.50 10.33 -5.92
C LEU A 50 4.36 10.45 -7.18
N ALA A 51 5.62 10.00 -7.14
CA ALA A 51 6.48 9.94 -8.32
C ALA A 51 5.94 8.95 -9.37
N PHE A 52 5.45 7.78 -8.93
CA PHE A 52 4.77 6.83 -9.81
C PHE A 52 3.51 7.44 -10.46
N ILE A 53 2.69 8.14 -9.67
CA ILE A 53 1.50 8.86 -10.17
C ILE A 53 1.90 9.95 -11.18
N ALA A 54 2.97 10.70 -10.90
CA ALA A 54 3.48 11.71 -11.83
C ALA A 54 3.89 11.08 -13.16
N GLY A 55 4.62 9.96 -13.14
CA GLY A 55 4.98 9.21 -14.35
C GLY A 55 3.76 8.74 -15.15
N ALA A 56 2.74 8.20 -14.46
CA ALA A 56 1.50 7.77 -15.11
C ALA A 56 0.72 8.96 -15.72
N LEU A 57 0.62 10.09 -15.02
CA LEU A 57 -0.03 11.30 -15.53
C LEU A 57 0.70 11.88 -16.74
N ALA A 58 2.04 11.92 -16.70
CA ALA A 58 2.85 12.35 -17.83
C ALA A 58 2.59 11.48 -19.06
N PHE A 59 2.62 10.16 -18.88
CA PHE A 59 2.44 9.20 -19.97
C PHE A 59 1.06 9.30 -20.64
N VAL A 60 -0.01 9.54 -19.87
CA VAL A 60 -1.39 9.53 -20.39
C VAL A 60 -1.88 10.90 -20.85
N PHE A 61 -1.55 11.99 -20.12
CA PHE A 61 -2.23 13.27 -20.28
C PHE A 61 -1.35 14.44 -20.73
N VAL A 62 -0.02 14.31 -20.67
CA VAL A 62 0.89 15.43 -20.94
C VAL A 62 1.83 15.10 -22.09
N ASP A 63 2.86 14.30 -21.82
CA ASP A 63 3.88 13.88 -22.77
C ASP A 63 4.68 12.74 -22.15
N PRO A 64 4.83 11.58 -22.81
CA PRO A 64 5.63 10.47 -22.32
C PRO A 64 7.08 10.83 -21.98
N SER A 65 7.68 11.81 -22.66
CA SER A 65 9.06 12.25 -22.40
C SER A 65 9.22 12.90 -21.02
N LEU A 66 8.14 13.46 -20.45
CA LEU A 66 8.14 14.07 -19.12
C LEU A 66 8.10 13.04 -17.99
N SER A 67 7.76 11.78 -18.28
CA SER A 67 7.73 10.70 -17.27
C SER A 67 9.09 10.47 -16.61
N SER A 68 10.19 10.81 -17.30
CA SER A 68 11.56 10.71 -16.81
C SER A 68 12.12 12.04 -16.30
N SER A 69 11.34 13.12 -16.35
CA SER A 69 11.77 14.46 -15.91
C SER A 69 11.61 14.60 -14.41
N GLY A 70 12.74 14.67 -13.69
CA GLY A 70 12.75 14.89 -12.24
C GLY A 70 12.07 16.20 -11.83
N PHE A 71 12.15 17.24 -12.67
CA PHE A 71 11.50 18.53 -12.41
C PHE A 71 9.98 18.42 -12.47
N PHE A 72 9.43 17.77 -13.50
CA PHE A 72 7.99 17.53 -13.61
C PHE A 72 7.47 16.73 -12.42
N THR A 73 8.16 15.64 -12.09
CA THR A 73 7.85 14.79 -10.93
C THR A 73 7.83 15.60 -9.64
N ALA A 74 8.84 16.46 -9.39
CA ALA A 74 8.90 17.30 -8.21
C ALA A 74 7.72 18.29 -8.12
N VAL A 75 7.36 18.95 -9.23
CA VAL A 75 6.21 19.86 -9.28
C VAL A 75 4.91 19.13 -8.95
N VAL A 76 4.68 17.97 -9.54
CA VAL A 76 3.50 17.14 -9.27
C VAL A 76 3.44 16.75 -7.79
N ILE A 77 4.56 16.27 -7.22
CA ILE A 77 4.64 15.93 -5.79
C ILE A 77 4.24 17.12 -4.91
N ILE A 78 4.80 18.30 -5.16
CA ILE A 78 4.52 19.51 -4.37
C ILE A 78 3.03 19.89 -4.46
N VAL A 79 2.46 19.90 -5.66
CA VAL A 79 1.04 20.23 -5.88
C VAL A 79 0.13 19.25 -5.14
N PHE A 80 0.40 17.94 -5.21
CA PHE A 80 -0.37 16.93 -4.49
C PHE A 80 -0.26 17.08 -2.98
N TYR A 81 0.93 17.34 -2.44
CA TYR A 81 1.12 17.54 -0.99
C TYR A 81 0.32 18.74 -0.49
N TRP A 82 0.42 19.89 -1.15
CA TRP A 82 -0.36 21.06 -0.77
C TRP A 82 -1.86 20.82 -0.90
N GLY A 83 -2.29 20.17 -1.98
CA GLY A 83 -3.69 19.77 -2.16
C GLY A 83 -4.19 18.89 -1.01
N ALA A 84 -3.42 17.88 -0.63
CA ALA A 84 -3.73 17.00 0.51
C ALA A 84 -3.80 17.80 1.82
N THR A 85 -2.83 18.68 2.08
CA THR A 85 -2.83 19.56 3.26
C THR A 85 -4.09 20.41 3.32
N PHE A 86 -4.47 21.08 2.22
CA PHE A 86 -5.68 21.90 2.18
C PHE A 86 -6.95 21.08 2.41
N VAL A 87 -7.04 19.87 1.87
CA VAL A 87 -8.17 18.95 2.11
C VAL A 87 -8.25 18.57 3.59
N THR A 88 -7.11 18.23 4.21
CA THR A 88 -7.06 17.87 5.64
C THR A 88 -7.47 19.05 6.53
N LEU A 89 -7.09 20.28 6.16
CA LEU A 89 -7.47 21.49 6.90
C LEU A 89 -8.97 21.81 6.83
N ARG A 90 -9.70 21.34 5.81
CA ARG A 90 -11.15 21.60 5.64
C ARG A 90 -12.08 20.66 6.45
N GLY A 91 -11.53 19.73 7.23
CA GLY A 91 -12.29 18.86 8.14
C GLY A 91 -12.59 17.44 7.61
N GLY A 92 -12.75 16.48 8.53
CA GLY A 92 -12.64 15.04 8.28
C GLY A 92 -13.70 14.39 7.38
N ASN A 93 -14.89 15.00 7.19
CA ASN A 93 -15.95 14.42 6.36
C ASN A 93 -15.60 14.40 4.87
N LEU A 94 -14.82 15.37 4.37
CA LEU A 94 -14.36 15.38 2.98
C LEU A 94 -13.27 14.32 2.76
N PHE A 95 -12.34 14.21 3.71
CA PHE A 95 -11.27 13.22 3.70
C PHE A 95 -11.81 11.78 3.69
N ALA A 96 -12.79 11.48 4.54
CA ALA A 96 -13.40 10.14 4.60
C ALA A 96 -14.11 9.76 3.29
N LYS A 97 -14.84 10.70 2.66
CA LYS A 97 -15.51 10.46 1.37
C LYS A 97 -14.52 10.30 0.22
N LEU A 98 -13.49 11.15 0.15
CA LEU A 98 -12.44 11.05 -0.86
C LEU A 98 -11.64 9.75 -0.72
N GLY A 99 -11.34 9.31 0.51
CA GLY A 99 -10.66 8.03 0.74
C GLY A 99 -11.49 6.82 0.29
N SER A 100 -12.80 6.81 0.61
CA SER A 100 -13.67 5.69 0.23
C SER A 100 -13.88 5.58 -1.29
N TRP A 101 -14.14 6.70 -1.97
CA TRP A 101 -14.31 6.72 -3.42
C TRP A 101 -12.99 6.54 -4.17
N GLY A 102 -11.92 7.16 -3.67
CA GLY A 102 -10.57 7.04 -4.22
C GLY A 102 -10.05 5.62 -4.18
N GLY A 103 -10.33 4.86 -3.12
CA GLY A 103 -9.99 3.44 -3.07
C GLY A 103 -10.72 2.62 -4.14
N ILE A 104 -12.04 2.77 -4.26
CA ILE A 104 -12.82 1.96 -5.21
C ILE A 104 -12.46 2.31 -6.66
N LEU A 105 -12.45 3.60 -7.02
CA LEU A 105 -12.17 4.04 -8.38
C LEU A 105 -10.68 3.95 -8.74
N GLY A 106 -9.79 4.12 -7.77
CA GLY A 106 -8.35 4.16 -7.99
C GLY A 106 -7.67 2.80 -7.96
N THR A 107 -8.23 1.80 -7.27
CA THR A 107 -7.60 0.46 -7.18
C THR A 107 -8.49 -0.66 -7.69
N LEU A 108 -9.73 -0.77 -7.21
CA LEU A 108 -10.61 -1.90 -7.57
C LEU A 108 -11.02 -1.86 -9.04
N LEU A 109 -11.40 -0.68 -9.55
CA LEU A 109 -11.81 -0.54 -10.95
C LEU A 109 -10.65 -0.83 -11.93
N PRO A 110 -9.44 -0.25 -11.80
CA PRO A 110 -8.31 -0.61 -12.65
C PRO A 110 -7.93 -2.08 -12.56
N ALA A 111 -7.96 -2.68 -11.36
CA ALA A 111 -7.67 -4.10 -11.19
C ALA A 111 -8.68 -4.98 -11.94
N ALA A 112 -9.98 -4.68 -11.83
CA ALA A 112 -11.02 -5.42 -12.55
C ALA A 112 -10.87 -5.27 -14.08
N LEU A 113 -10.60 -4.06 -14.57
CA LEU A 113 -10.37 -3.82 -16.00
C LEU A 113 -9.16 -4.60 -16.52
N LEU A 114 -8.05 -4.62 -15.78
CA LEU A 114 -6.86 -5.39 -16.15
C LEU A 114 -7.14 -6.89 -16.21
N ILE A 115 -7.91 -7.44 -15.27
CA ILE A 115 -8.30 -8.86 -15.27
C ILE A 115 -9.14 -9.18 -16.52
N VAL A 116 -10.13 -8.34 -16.83
CA VAL A 116 -11.02 -8.54 -17.99
C VAL A 116 -10.23 -8.43 -19.29
N PHE A 117 -9.40 -7.39 -19.46
CA PHE A 117 -8.58 -7.22 -20.65
C PHE A 117 -7.53 -8.32 -20.81
N GLY A 118 -6.90 -8.74 -19.71
CA GLY A 118 -5.97 -9.87 -19.71
C GLY A 118 -6.65 -11.17 -20.15
N ALA A 119 -7.87 -11.44 -19.65
CA ALA A 119 -8.64 -12.60 -20.07
C ALA A 119 -8.99 -12.55 -21.57
N ILE A 120 -9.52 -11.42 -22.05
CA ILE A 120 -9.82 -11.23 -23.48
C ILE A 120 -8.57 -11.47 -24.33
N TRP A 121 -7.42 -10.90 -23.95
CA TRP A 121 -6.15 -11.05 -24.67
C TRP A 121 -5.73 -12.51 -24.82
N VAL A 122 -5.79 -13.29 -23.73
CA VAL A 122 -5.44 -14.71 -23.75
C VAL A 122 -6.43 -15.52 -24.60
N PHE A 123 -7.74 -15.25 -24.49
CA PHE A 123 -8.76 -15.96 -25.26
C PHE A 123 -8.80 -15.55 -26.74
N SER A 124 -8.27 -14.38 -27.10
CA SER A 124 -8.10 -13.94 -28.49
C SER A 124 -6.94 -14.63 -29.22
N GLY A 125 -6.16 -15.48 -28.53
CA GLY A 125 -5.05 -16.23 -29.13
C GLY A 125 -3.76 -15.44 -29.30
N GLU A 126 -3.67 -14.25 -28.68
CA GLU A 126 -2.46 -13.44 -28.70
C GLU A 126 -1.35 -14.05 -27.85
N LYS A 127 -0.10 -13.87 -28.27
CA LYS A 127 1.04 -14.42 -27.53
C LYS A 127 1.21 -13.69 -26.20
N SER A 128 1.23 -14.45 -25.11
CA SER A 128 1.60 -13.92 -23.80
C SER A 128 3.06 -13.48 -23.82
N GLN A 129 3.32 -12.24 -23.40
CA GLN A 129 4.68 -11.72 -23.18
C GLN A 129 5.33 -12.29 -21.91
N VAL A 130 4.54 -12.98 -21.08
CA VAL A 130 5.03 -13.73 -19.92
C VAL A 130 4.91 -15.22 -20.24
N PRO A 131 5.99 -16.02 -20.19
CA PRO A 131 5.91 -17.45 -20.43
C PRO A 131 4.97 -18.08 -19.41
N LEU A 132 3.86 -18.66 -19.88
CA LEU A 132 2.86 -19.38 -19.06
C LEU A 132 3.31 -20.82 -18.78
N GLU A 133 4.60 -21.00 -18.51
CA GLU A 133 5.21 -22.30 -18.26
C GLU A 133 5.36 -22.54 -16.76
N ALA A 134 5.23 -23.79 -16.33
CA ALA A 134 5.49 -24.19 -14.94
C ALA A 134 6.94 -23.91 -14.50
N SER A 135 7.87 -23.82 -15.46
CA SER A 135 9.27 -23.42 -15.26
C SER A 135 9.43 -21.96 -14.81
N ALA A 136 8.46 -21.09 -15.14
CA ALA A 136 8.46 -19.67 -14.77
C ALA A 136 7.90 -19.39 -13.37
N ILE A 137 7.40 -20.41 -12.67
CA ILE A 137 6.85 -20.29 -11.30
C ILE A 137 7.96 -19.91 -10.31
N ILE A 138 9.18 -20.42 -10.52
CA ILE A 138 10.34 -20.09 -9.68
C ILE A 138 11.24 -19.14 -10.45
N PRO A 139 11.30 -17.84 -10.08
CA PRO A 139 12.17 -16.91 -10.75
C PRO A 139 13.65 -17.30 -10.53
N PRO A 140 14.50 -17.25 -11.56
CA PRO A 140 15.91 -17.57 -11.40
C PRO A 140 16.58 -16.59 -10.44
N PHE A 141 17.47 -17.08 -9.60
CA PHE A 141 18.22 -16.23 -8.67
C PHE A 141 19.31 -15.46 -9.43
N THR A 142 19.11 -14.17 -9.62
CA THR A 142 20.00 -13.24 -10.34
C THR A 142 20.79 -12.33 -9.38
N GLY A 143 21.08 -12.82 -8.17
CA GLY A 143 21.86 -12.09 -7.17
C GLY A 143 21.08 -10.96 -6.50
N LEU A 144 21.68 -9.76 -6.46
CA LEU A 144 21.12 -8.58 -5.77
C LEU A 144 19.72 -8.19 -6.30
N ALA A 145 19.47 -8.35 -7.60
CA ALA A 145 18.18 -8.02 -8.21
C ALA A 145 17.03 -8.88 -7.64
N SER A 146 17.26 -10.18 -7.43
CA SER A 146 16.29 -11.08 -6.79
C SER A 146 16.01 -10.67 -5.34
N ILE A 147 17.03 -10.24 -4.60
CA ILE A 147 16.87 -9.76 -3.22
C ILE A 147 16.02 -8.48 -3.21
N VAL A 148 16.31 -7.52 -4.10
CA VAL A 148 15.53 -6.28 -4.23
C VAL A 148 14.06 -6.58 -4.57
N LEU A 149 13.81 -7.53 -5.48
CA LEU A 149 12.45 -7.94 -5.84
C LEU A 149 11.71 -8.55 -4.64
N ILE A 150 12.36 -9.43 -3.86
CA ILE A 150 11.78 -10.01 -2.65
C ILE A 150 11.46 -8.91 -1.63
N VAL A 151 12.41 -8.00 -1.35
CA VAL A 151 12.23 -6.91 -0.39
C VAL A 151 11.10 -5.97 -0.82
N SER A 152 11.01 -5.66 -2.12
CA SER A 152 9.97 -4.78 -2.66
C SER A 152 8.58 -5.40 -2.52
N ASN A 153 8.46 -6.71 -2.76
CA ASN A 153 7.22 -7.46 -2.53
C ASN A 153 6.85 -7.50 -1.05
N VAL A 154 7.80 -7.69 -0.13
CA VAL A 154 7.54 -7.64 1.32
C VAL A 154 7.08 -6.24 1.74
N LEU A 155 7.73 -5.19 1.20
CA LEU A 155 7.38 -3.80 1.49
C LEU A 155 5.97 -3.44 1.01
N ALA A 156 5.48 -4.06 -0.07
CA ALA A 156 4.11 -3.88 -0.54
C ALA A 156 3.04 -4.29 0.50
N TYR A 157 3.41 -5.16 1.46
CA TYR A 157 2.54 -5.56 2.58
C TYR A 157 2.75 -4.71 3.86
N ALA A 158 3.71 -3.78 3.87
CA ALA A 158 3.93 -2.92 5.02
C ALA A 158 2.77 -1.90 5.14
N GLY A 159 2.28 -1.64 6.35
CA GLY A 159 1.16 -0.74 6.61
C GLY A 159 -0.16 -1.44 6.97
N MET A 160 -0.24 -2.78 6.90
CA MET A 160 -1.41 -3.54 7.37
C MET A 160 -1.70 -3.31 8.86
N GLU A 161 -0.65 -3.04 9.65
CA GLU A 161 -0.68 -2.74 11.08
C GLU A 161 -1.36 -1.40 11.41
N VAL A 162 -1.43 -0.45 10.46
CA VAL A 162 -2.10 0.85 10.63
C VAL A 162 -3.62 0.71 10.65
N ASN A 163 -4.17 -0.33 10.02
CA ASN A 163 -5.60 -0.61 10.08
C ASN A 163 -6.00 -1.31 11.38
N ALA A 164 -5.06 -1.99 12.05
CA ALA A 164 -5.33 -2.76 13.28
C ALA A 164 -5.70 -1.86 14.48
N VAL A 165 -5.19 -0.62 14.56
CA VAL A 165 -5.52 0.30 15.67
C VAL A 165 -6.99 0.74 15.68
N HIS A 166 -7.67 0.65 14.54
CA HIS A 166 -9.09 0.99 14.39
C HIS A 166 -10.02 -0.19 14.72
N VAL A 167 -9.48 -1.37 15.06
CA VAL A 167 -10.28 -2.57 15.41
C VAL A 167 -11.20 -2.31 16.61
N ASN A 168 -10.78 -1.45 17.54
CA ASN A 168 -11.57 -1.07 18.71
C ASN A 168 -12.78 -0.17 18.39
N GLN A 169 -12.89 0.35 17.16
CA GLN A 169 -14.05 1.12 16.69
C GLN A 169 -15.04 0.25 15.88
N MET A 170 -14.77 -1.04 15.71
CA MET A 170 -15.67 -1.95 15.01
C MET A 170 -16.78 -2.49 15.93
N ARG A 171 -17.99 -2.60 15.38
CA ARG A 171 -19.21 -3.03 16.10
C ARG A 171 -19.09 -4.45 16.71
N ILE A 172 -18.21 -5.31 16.18
CA ILE A 172 -17.87 -6.64 16.73
C ILE A 172 -16.37 -6.95 16.45
N PRO A 173 -15.44 -6.65 17.36
CA PRO A 173 -13.99 -6.68 17.10
C PRO A 173 -13.42 -8.07 16.81
N ALA A 174 -13.84 -9.10 17.56
CA ALA A 174 -13.17 -10.42 17.55
C ALA A 174 -13.60 -11.36 16.42
N LYS A 175 -14.89 -11.34 16.02
CA LYS A 175 -15.43 -12.26 14.98
C LYS A 175 -15.29 -11.72 13.55
N ALA A 176 -15.32 -10.40 13.37
CA ALA A 176 -15.29 -9.80 12.03
C ALA A 176 -13.90 -9.81 11.37
N PHE A 177 -12.82 -9.87 12.15
CA PHE A 177 -11.45 -9.85 11.62
C PHE A 177 -10.91 -11.26 11.33
N HIS A 178 -11.17 -12.25 12.20
CA HIS A 178 -10.87 -13.66 11.91
C HIS A 178 -11.52 -14.13 10.61
N ALA A 179 -12.80 -13.75 10.38
CA ALA A 179 -13.52 -14.07 9.15
C ALA A 179 -13.01 -13.32 7.89
N ARG A 180 -12.34 -12.17 8.05
CA ARG A 180 -11.87 -11.33 6.92
C ARG A 180 -10.43 -11.63 6.51
N CYS A 181 -9.59 -12.10 7.44
CA CYS A 181 -8.29 -12.69 7.11
C CYS A 181 -8.42 -14.10 6.51
N SER A 182 -9.46 -14.86 6.84
CA SER A 182 -9.72 -16.19 6.26
C SER A 182 -10.47 -16.15 4.92
N SER A 183 -10.98 -14.98 4.49
CA SER A 183 -11.75 -14.83 3.24
C SER A 183 -10.92 -14.24 2.08
N LEU A 184 -9.61 -14.09 2.24
CA LEU A 184 -8.71 -13.77 1.13
C LEU A 184 -8.48 -15.09 0.36
N PRO A 185 -8.89 -15.19 -0.91
CA PRO A 185 -8.66 -16.41 -1.68
C PRO A 185 -7.15 -16.63 -1.82
N VAL A 186 -6.79 -17.90 -1.63
CA VAL A 186 -5.45 -18.50 -1.75
C VAL A 186 -4.76 -18.06 -3.05
#